data_AF-A0A1Z3MX34-F1
#
_entry.id   AF-A0A1Z3MX34-F1
#
_cell.length_a   1.000
_cell.length_b   1.000
_cell.length_c   1.000
_cell.angle_alpha   90.00
_cell.angle_beta   90.00
_cell.angle_gamma   90.00
#
_symmetry.space_group_name_H-M   'P 1'
#
loop_
_entity.id
_entity.type
_entity.pdbx_description
1 polymer ?
#
loop_
_entity_poly.entity_id
_entity_poly.type
_entity_poly.pdbx_seq_one_letter_code
_entity_poly.pdbx_strand_id
1 'polypeptide(L)'
;MASERQTRGRPSKIDLLPDAVREQLHQMLRDKRHTQEEIREAINELINEYNLPEDMQISRTGLNRYASRMETMGSKIRASREMAEIWASKLGSAPTSDVGKLLLEFVKTLAFETSMDMADSGKSVEPKALGQLALVAQRLEAAAMASHKREKEIQQEFAKKAAAAAETITRSAGLSAETAADIKRQILGIAE
;
A
#
# COMPACT_ATOMS: atom_id res chain seq x y z
N MET A 1 -20.21 12.87 14.64
CA MET A 1 -19.13 13.83 14.91
C MET A 1 -18.94 14.66 13.66
N ALA A 2 -19.16 15.97 13.73
CA ALA A 2 -18.99 16.86 12.59
C ALA A 2 -17.51 16.84 12.19
N SER A 3 -17.22 16.47 10.94
CA SER A 3 -15.91 16.66 10.33
C SER A 3 -15.57 18.15 10.47
N GLU A 4 -14.65 18.51 11.36
CA GLU A 4 -14.10 19.86 11.43
C GLU A 4 -13.66 20.25 10.01
N ARG A 5 -14.31 21.25 9.43
CA ARG A 5 -13.93 21.76 8.11
C ARG A 5 -12.50 22.26 8.23
N GLN A 6 -11.58 21.58 7.56
CA GLN A 6 -10.20 22.01 7.46
C GLN A 6 -10.17 23.34 6.70
N THR A 7 -10.06 24.44 7.42
CA THR A 7 -9.93 25.77 6.82
C THR A 7 -8.48 26.01 6.42
N ARG A 8 -8.24 26.95 5.49
CA ARG A 8 -6.88 27.30 5.02
C ARG A 8 -5.94 27.75 6.16
N GLY A 9 -6.49 28.17 7.30
CA GLY A 9 -5.72 28.69 8.43
C GLY A 9 -5.03 30.02 8.12
N ARG A 10 -4.40 30.62 9.13
CA ARG A 10 -3.52 31.79 8.94
C ARG A 10 -2.23 31.33 8.26
N PRO A 11 -1.75 32.02 7.20
CA PRO A 11 -0.49 31.69 6.56
C PRO A 11 0.66 31.78 7.56
N SER A 12 1.55 30.79 7.54
CA SER A 12 2.77 30.79 8.33
C SER A 12 3.83 31.72 7.73
N LYS A 13 4.85 32.09 8.50
CA LYS A 13 5.98 32.89 7.97
C LYS A 13 6.61 32.24 6.73
N ILE A 14 6.70 30.91 6.72
CA ILE A 14 7.26 30.13 5.60
C ILE A 14 6.38 30.26 4.34
N ASP A 15 5.06 30.34 4.49
CA ASP A 15 4.14 30.54 3.36
C ASP A 15 4.23 31.96 2.77
N LEU A 16 4.79 32.90 3.53
CA LEU A 16 4.97 34.30 3.17
C LEU A 16 6.39 34.61 2.65
N LEU A 17 7.29 33.62 2.64
CA LEU A 17 8.64 33.79 2.10
C LEU A 17 8.61 33.94 0.57
N PRO A 18 9.51 34.74 -0.02
CA PRO A 18 9.76 34.75 -1.45
C PRO A 18 10.04 33.34 -1.97
N ASP A 19 9.60 33.06 -3.20
CA ASP A 19 9.65 31.73 -3.79
C ASP A 19 11.07 31.14 -3.82
N ALA A 20 12.08 31.96 -4.10
CA ALA A 20 13.48 31.54 -4.10
C ALA A 20 13.96 31.07 -2.71
N VAL A 21 13.63 31.81 -1.65
CA VAL A 21 13.98 31.45 -0.27
C VAL A 21 13.23 30.18 0.15
N ARG A 22 11.96 30.06 -0.25
CA ARG A 22 11.14 28.89 0.05
C ARG A 22 11.62 27.63 -0.67
N GLU A 23 12.02 27.73 -1.93
CA GLU A 23 12.58 26.58 -2.67
C GLU A 23 13.92 26.14 -2.07
N GLN A 24 14.78 27.07 -1.68
CA GLN A 24 16.02 26.75 -0.97
C GLN A 24 15.73 26.00 0.34
N LEU A 25 14.76 26.47 1.13
CA LEU A 25 14.32 25.78 2.34
C LEU A 25 13.84 24.35 2.02
N HIS A 26 13.03 24.17 0.96
CA HIS A 26 12.55 22.84 0.55
C HIS A 26 13.68 21.92 0.11
N GLN A 27 14.65 22.45 -0.63
CA GLN A 27 15.82 21.71 -1.06
C GLN A 27 16.64 21.23 0.13
N MET A 28 16.95 22.13 1.06
CA MET A 28 17.70 21.78 2.27
C MET A 28 16.94 20.81 3.18
N LEU A 29 15.62 20.91 3.29
CA LEU A 29 14.80 19.95 4.07
C LEU A 29 14.75 18.56 3.43
N ARG A 30 14.82 18.46 2.09
CA ARG A 30 14.92 17.17 1.38
C ARG A 30 16.33 16.57 1.53
N ASP A 31 17.33 17.42 1.58
CA ASP A 31 18.72 17.05 1.71
C ASP A 31 19.07 16.71 3.17
N LYS A 32 19.09 15.42 3.49
CA LYS A 32 19.32 14.89 4.85
C LYS A 32 20.75 15.14 5.39
N ARG A 33 21.54 16.01 4.76
CA ARG A 33 22.89 16.38 5.14
C ARG A 33 22.97 17.52 6.16
N HIS A 34 21.90 18.30 6.33
CA HIS A 34 21.86 19.45 7.23
C HIS A 34 20.99 19.19 8.46
N THR A 35 21.45 19.67 9.61
CA THR A 35 20.64 19.75 10.83
C THR A 35 19.58 20.84 10.70
N GLN A 36 18.49 20.74 11.47
CA GLN A 36 17.46 21.78 11.43
C GLN A 36 17.98 23.16 11.87
N GLU A 37 19.02 23.21 12.71
CA GLU A 37 19.61 24.48 13.12
C GLU A 37 20.37 25.14 11.97
N GLU A 38 21.21 24.37 11.26
CA GLU A 38 21.93 24.85 10.07
C GLU A 38 20.98 25.32 8.97
N ILE A 39 19.89 24.59 8.75
CA ILE A 39 18.84 25.00 7.81
C ILE A 39 18.21 26.32 8.26
N ARG A 40 17.90 26.46 9.56
CA ARG A 40 17.30 27.69 10.08
C ARG A 40 18.23 28.89 9.89
N GLU A 41 19.51 28.72 10.19
CA GLU A 41 20.53 29.76 10.05
C GLU A 41 20.67 30.21 8.59
N ALA A 42 20.90 29.26 7.68
CA ALA A 42 21.02 29.56 6.25
C ALA A 42 19.79 30.25 5.66
N ILE A 43 18.57 29.83 6.07
CA ILE A 43 17.35 30.48 5.59
C ILE A 43 17.15 31.85 6.21
N ASN A 44 17.52 32.07 7.47
CA ASN A 44 17.44 33.40 8.08
C ASN A 44 18.49 34.37 7.49
N GLU A 45 19.67 33.88 7.10
CA GLU A 45 20.64 34.65 6.31
C GLU A 45 20.05 35.09 4.97
N LEU A 46 19.43 34.17 4.23
CA LEU A 46 18.73 34.51 2.98
C LEU A 46 17.57 35.49 3.20
N ILE A 47 16.83 35.38 4.29
CA ILE A 47 15.77 36.35 4.63
C ILE A 47 16.36 37.76 4.78
N ASN A 48 17.53 37.88 5.42
CA ASN A 48 18.23 39.15 5.59
C ASN A 48 18.76 39.66 4.23
N GLU A 49 19.33 38.80 3.39
CA GLU A 49 19.80 39.17 2.04
C GLU A 49 18.68 39.70 1.14
N TYR A 50 17.47 39.15 1.29
CA TYR A 50 16.27 39.62 0.60
C TYR A 50 15.66 40.89 1.21
N ASN A 51 16.31 41.49 2.23
CA ASN A 51 15.84 42.67 2.95
C ASN A 51 14.41 42.54 3.49
N LEU A 52 14.04 41.33 3.92
CA LEU A 52 12.75 41.10 4.57
C LEU A 52 12.78 41.64 6.01
N PRO A 53 11.62 42.03 6.57
CA PRO A 53 11.53 42.43 7.97
C PRO A 53 12.09 41.38 8.94
N GLU A 54 12.70 41.81 10.05
CA GLU A 54 13.28 40.90 11.05
C GLU A 54 12.24 39.95 11.65
N ASP A 55 10.98 40.38 11.75
CA ASP A 55 9.88 39.55 12.21
C ASP A 55 9.51 38.42 11.22
N MET A 56 10.09 38.38 10.02
CA MET A 56 9.98 37.26 9.07
C MET A 56 10.98 36.13 9.35
N GLN A 57 11.97 36.35 10.22
CA GLN A 57 12.90 35.29 10.61
C GLN A 57 12.16 34.07 11.18
N ILE A 58 12.61 32.91 10.72
CA ILE A 58 12.06 31.62 11.09
C ILE A 58 12.59 31.24 12.46
N SER A 59 11.68 30.94 13.39
CA SER A 59 12.03 30.37 14.67
C SER A 59 12.30 28.87 14.56
N ARG A 60 13.14 28.33 15.46
CA ARG A 60 13.42 26.89 15.56
C ARG A 60 12.14 26.04 15.58
N THR A 61 11.19 26.42 16.43
CA THR A 61 9.91 25.71 16.55
C THR A 61 9.06 25.82 15.28
N GLY A 62 9.10 26.98 14.62
CA GLY A 62 8.40 27.19 13.34
C GLY A 62 8.93 26.27 12.24
N LEU A 63 10.25 26.18 12.11
CA LEU A 63 10.92 25.28 11.17
C LEU A 63 10.61 23.82 11.49
N ASN A 64 10.79 23.39 12.74
CA ASN A 64 10.53 22.01 13.15
C ASN A 64 9.10 21.56 12.80
N ARG A 65 8.09 22.39 13.12
CA ARG A 65 6.69 22.09 12.80
C ARG A 65 6.46 22.01 11.29
N TYR A 66 7.16 22.82 10.50
CA TYR A 66 7.05 22.79 9.04
C TYR A 66 7.70 21.54 8.45
N ALA A 67 8.93 21.23 8.86
CA ALA A 67 9.67 20.04 8.48
C ALA A 67 8.88 18.76 8.78
N SER A 68 8.30 18.64 9.98
CA SER A 68 7.46 17.49 10.34
C SER A 68 6.21 17.36 9.45
N ARG A 69 5.55 18.47 9.10
CA ARG A 69 4.40 18.44 8.17
C ARG A 69 4.84 18.01 6.77
N MET A 70 5.94 18.55 6.26
CA MET A 70 6.49 18.16 4.97
C MET A 70 6.85 16.68 4.94
N GLU A 71 7.52 16.16 5.97
CA GLU A 71 7.91 14.75 6.03
C GLU A 71 6.70 13.82 6.12
N THR A 72 5.65 14.21 6.87
CA THR A 72 4.39 13.46 6.92
C THR A 72 3.72 13.35 5.55
N MET A 73 3.76 14.42 4.75
CA MET A 73 3.23 14.39 3.38
C MET A 73 4.17 13.64 2.43
N GLY A 74 5.48 13.85 2.56
CA GLY A 74 6.51 13.22 1.75
C GLY A 74 6.55 11.71 1.91
N SER A 75 6.41 11.19 3.13
CA SER A 75 6.34 9.76 3.40
C SER A 75 5.13 9.11 2.72
N LYS A 76 3.96 9.75 2.78
CA LYS A 76 2.75 9.29 2.07
C LYS A 76 2.93 9.27 0.55
N ILE A 77 3.58 10.28 -0.03
CA ILE A 77 3.86 10.33 -1.47
C ILE A 77 4.83 9.21 -1.88
N ARG A 78 5.88 8.96 -1.11
CA ARG A 78 6.84 7.87 -1.38
C ARG A 78 6.15 6.51 -1.31
N ALA A 79 5.38 6.26 -0.26
CA ALA A 79 4.58 5.05 -0.12
C ALA A 79 3.61 4.87 -1.31
N SER A 80 2.92 5.95 -1.73
CA SER A 80 2.04 5.90 -2.90
C SER A 80 2.78 5.59 -4.21
N ARG A 81 4.02 6.07 -4.37
CA ARG A 81 4.84 5.80 -5.57
C ARG A 81 5.32 4.36 -5.60
N GLU A 82 5.83 3.87 -4.48
CA GLU A 82 6.23 2.47 -4.30
C GLU A 82 5.04 1.54 -4.60
N MET A 83 3.87 1.85 -4.06
CA MET A 83 2.64 1.14 -4.39
C MET A 83 2.36 1.20 -5.89
N ALA A 84 2.36 2.38 -6.51
CA ALA A 84 2.10 2.51 -7.94
C ALA A 84 3.08 1.71 -8.80
N GLU A 85 4.35 1.60 -8.41
CA GLU A 85 5.36 0.78 -9.08
C GLU A 85 5.07 -0.72 -8.94
N ILE A 86 4.70 -1.17 -7.73
CA ILE A 86 4.25 -2.55 -7.50
C ILE A 86 3.04 -2.85 -8.39
N TRP A 87 2.04 -1.95 -8.42
CA TRP A 87 0.86 -2.10 -9.26
C TRP A 87 1.21 -2.13 -10.75
N ALA A 88 2.07 -1.23 -11.24
CA ALA A 88 2.51 -1.20 -12.62
C ALA A 88 3.25 -2.49 -13.03
N SER A 89 4.13 -3.00 -12.17
CA SER A 89 4.86 -4.26 -12.42
C SER A 89 3.92 -5.48 -12.47
N LYS A 90 2.83 -5.46 -11.71
CA LYS A 90 1.88 -6.58 -11.64
C LYS A 90 0.78 -6.48 -12.71
N LEU A 91 0.26 -5.30 -13.00
CA LEU A 91 -0.77 -5.11 -14.04
C LEU A 91 -0.24 -5.28 -15.47
N GLY A 92 1.07 -5.06 -15.71
CA GLY A 92 1.65 -5.15 -17.05
C GLY A 92 1.77 -6.57 -17.62
N SER A 93 1.84 -7.60 -16.77
CA SER A 93 2.06 -8.99 -17.22
C SER A 93 1.51 -10.08 -16.29
N ALA A 94 0.98 -9.75 -15.11
CA ALA A 94 0.45 -10.77 -14.20
C ALA A 94 -1.01 -11.12 -14.52
N PRO A 95 -1.41 -12.38 -14.36
CA PRO A 95 -2.81 -12.79 -14.36
C PRO A 95 -3.65 -11.92 -13.41
N THR A 96 -4.90 -11.61 -13.77
CA THR A 96 -5.83 -10.81 -12.96
C THR A 96 -6.02 -11.36 -11.53
N SER A 97 -5.83 -12.67 -11.35
CA SER A 97 -5.83 -13.31 -10.02
C SER A 97 -4.73 -12.79 -9.10
N ASP A 98 -3.56 -12.47 -9.64
CA ASP A 98 -2.39 -12.09 -8.86
C ASP A 98 -2.47 -10.63 -8.40
N VAL A 99 -3.09 -9.79 -9.22
CA VAL A 99 -3.46 -8.41 -8.85
C VAL A 99 -4.49 -8.41 -7.71
N GLY A 100 -5.48 -9.30 -7.77
CA GLY A 100 -6.47 -9.47 -6.69
C GLY A 100 -5.85 -9.99 -5.38
N LYS A 101 -4.93 -10.95 -5.47
CA LYS A 101 -4.16 -11.47 -4.31
C LYS A 101 -3.31 -10.36 -3.68
N LEU A 102 -2.63 -9.55 -4.49
CA LEU A 102 -1.85 -8.41 -4.01
C LEU A 102 -2.70 -7.38 -3.26
N LEU A 103 -3.87 -7.01 -3.81
CA LEU A 103 -4.78 -6.08 -3.16
C LEU A 103 -5.22 -6.60 -1.79
N LEU A 104 -5.50 -7.90 -1.69
CA LEU A 104 -5.89 -8.54 -0.44
C LEU A 104 -4.78 -8.42 0.62
N GLU A 105 -3.53 -8.66 0.24
CA GLU A 105 -2.38 -8.50 1.14
C GLU A 105 -2.22 -7.04 1.59
N PHE A 106 -2.40 -6.07 0.69
CA PHE A 106 -2.33 -4.67 1.06
C PHE A 106 -3.41 -4.27 2.09
N VAL A 107 -4.65 -4.72 1.91
CA VAL A 107 -5.72 -4.45 2.87
C VAL A 107 -5.43 -5.11 4.23
N LYS A 108 -4.83 -6.30 4.26
CA LYS A 108 -4.37 -6.94 5.51
C LYS A 108 -3.30 -6.11 6.20
N THR A 109 -2.29 -5.62 5.48
CA THR A 109 -1.24 -4.76 6.03
C THR A 109 -1.82 -3.48 6.63
N LEU A 110 -2.69 -2.77 5.89
CA LEU A 110 -3.33 -1.56 6.41
C LEU A 110 -4.19 -1.83 7.64
N ALA A 111 -4.94 -2.93 7.66
CA ALA A 111 -5.74 -3.32 8.83
C ALA A 111 -4.85 -3.62 10.03
N PHE A 112 -3.71 -4.26 9.82
CA PHE A 112 -2.72 -4.55 10.86
C PHE A 112 -2.07 -3.28 11.41
N GLU A 113 -1.54 -2.41 10.53
CA GLU A 113 -0.95 -1.12 10.91
C GLU A 113 -1.96 -0.25 11.69
N THR A 114 -3.19 -0.17 11.20
CA THR A 114 -4.27 0.56 11.89
C THR A 114 -4.54 -0.04 13.27
N SER A 115 -4.53 -1.37 13.39
CA SER A 115 -4.75 -2.05 14.68
C SER A 115 -3.59 -1.80 15.65
N MET A 116 -2.35 -1.76 15.16
CA MET A 116 -1.18 -1.41 15.96
C MET A 116 -1.25 0.04 16.43
N ASP A 117 -1.51 0.99 15.54
CA ASP A 117 -1.65 2.41 15.89
C ASP A 117 -2.74 2.62 16.95
N MET A 118 -3.85 1.86 16.85
CA MET A 118 -4.92 1.88 17.84
C MET A 118 -4.45 1.33 19.20
N ALA A 119 -3.69 0.23 19.22
CA ALA A 119 -3.15 -0.36 20.44
C ALA A 119 -2.11 0.55 21.11
N ASP A 120 -1.23 1.16 20.33
CA ASP A 120 -0.14 2.03 20.81
C ASP A 120 -0.62 3.42 21.22
N SER A 121 -1.84 3.82 20.82
CA SER A 121 -2.41 5.14 21.13
C SER A 121 -2.62 5.38 22.64
N GLY A 122 -2.56 4.33 23.47
CA GLY A 122 -2.83 4.40 24.92
C GLY A 122 -4.28 4.78 25.24
N LYS A 123 -5.17 4.81 24.24
CA LYS A 123 -6.60 5.11 24.39
C LYS A 123 -7.41 3.82 24.31
N SER A 124 -8.53 3.81 25.02
CA SER A 124 -9.51 2.72 24.85
C SER A 124 -10.00 2.70 23.40
N VAL A 125 -10.01 1.52 22.80
CA VAL A 125 -10.52 1.32 21.43
C VAL A 125 -12.03 1.49 21.44
N GLU A 126 -12.53 2.47 20.67
CA GLU A 126 -13.96 2.71 20.49
C GLU A 126 -14.66 1.45 19.91
N PRO A 127 -15.81 1.01 20.46
CA PRO A 127 -16.52 -0.18 19.99
C PRO A 127 -16.86 -0.16 18.50
N LYS A 128 -17.11 1.05 17.94
CA LYS A 128 -17.36 1.23 16.51
C LYS A 128 -16.13 0.90 15.66
N ALA A 129 -14.94 1.31 16.10
CA ALA A 129 -13.69 1.03 15.40
C ALA A 129 -13.40 -0.48 15.43
N LEU A 130 -13.64 -1.14 16.57
CA LEU A 130 -13.53 -2.59 16.70
C LEU A 130 -14.49 -3.32 15.75
N GLY A 131 -15.75 -2.88 15.67
CA GLY A 131 -16.73 -3.45 14.74
C GLY A 131 -16.35 -3.27 13.26
N GLN A 132 -15.73 -2.15 12.90
CA GLN A 132 -15.22 -1.91 11.55
C GLN A 132 -14.04 -2.85 11.22
N LEU A 133 -13.11 -3.06 12.15
CA LEU A 133 -12.01 -4.01 11.98
C LEU A 133 -12.52 -5.45 11.83
N ALA A 134 -13.48 -5.86 12.65
CA ALA A 134 -14.12 -7.17 12.54
C ALA A 134 -14.77 -7.39 11.16
N LEU A 135 -15.45 -6.36 10.63
CA LEU A 135 -16.04 -6.41 9.29
C LEU A 135 -14.98 -6.51 8.19
N VAL A 136 -13.86 -5.79 8.31
CA VAL A 136 -12.73 -5.91 7.39
C VAL A 136 -12.18 -7.33 7.41
N ALA A 137 -11.91 -7.88 8.59
CA ALA A 137 -11.44 -9.26 8.76
C ALA A 137 -12.40 -10.28 8.13
N GLN A 138 -13.70 -10.15 8.39
CA GLN A 138 -14.72 -11.02 7.80
C GLN A 138 -14.72 -10.97 6.27
N ARG A 139 -14.60 -9.77 5.68
CA ARG A 139 -14.58 -9.59 4.22
C ARG A 139 -13.31 -10.15 3.59
N LEU A 140 -12.18 -9.98 4.25
CA LEU A 140 -10.90 -10.55 3.82
C LEU A 140 -10.99 -12.08 3.77
N GLU A 141 -11.58 -12.69 4.80
CA GLU A 141 -11.71 -14.14 4.88
C GLU A 141 -12.71 -14.69 3.84
N ALA A 142 -13.84 -14.00 3.65
CA ALA A 142 -14.78 -14.36 2.59
C ALA A 142 -14.13 -14.30 1.19
N ALA A 143 -13.29 -13.30 0.94
CA ALA A 143 -12.55 -13.17 -0.31
C ALA A 143 -11.49 -14.27 -0.50
N ALA A 144 -10.79 -14.64 0.57
CA ALA A 144 -9.84 -15.76 0.57
C ALA A 144 -10.56 -17.08 0.25
N MET A 145 -11.67 -17.36 0.93
CA MET A 145 -12.49 -18.55 0.69
C MET A 145 -13.02 -18.63 -0.74
N ALA A 146 -13.54 -17.51 -1.28
CA ALA A 146 -13.97 -17.45 -2.68
C ALA A 146 -12.82 -17.70 -3.67
N SER A 147 -11.62 -17.22 -3.34
CA SER A 147 -10.43 -17.45 -4.16
C SER A 147 -9.99 -18.92 -4.14
N HIS A 148 -9.95 -19.55 -2.97
CA HIS A 148 -9.67 -20.98 -2.82
C HIS A 148 -10.69 -21.84 -3.56
N LYS A 149 -11.97 -21.51 -3.45
CA LYS A 149 -13.04 -22.22 -4.18
C LYS A 149 -12.81 -22.15 -5.69
N ARG A 150 -12.56 -20.95 -6.22
CA ARG A 150 -12.28 -20.75 -7.65
C ARG A 150 -11.06 -21.53 -8.12
N GLU A 151 -9.98 -21.51 -7.34
CA GLU A 151 -8.74 -22.22 -7.68
C GLU A 151 -8.95 -23.73 -7.71
N LYS A 152 -9.73 -24.27 -6.74
CA LYS A 152 -10.14 -25.67 -6.74
C LYS A 152 -11.00 -26.02 -7.95
N GLU A 153 -11.97 -25.18 -8.32
CA GLU A 153 -12.81 -25.39 -9.51
C GLU A 153 -11.98 -25.40 -10.80
N ILE A 154 -11.01 -24.48 -10.93
CA ILE A 154 -10.09 -24.44 -12.08
C ILE A 154 -9.25 -25.72 -12.15
N GLN A 155 -8.67 -26.16 -11.03
CA GLN A 155 -7.89 -27.40 -10.98
C GLN A 155 -8.72 -28.63 -11.34
N GLN A 156 -9.95 -28.72 -10.84
CA GLN A 156 -10.87 -29.81 -11.16
C GLN A 156 -11.25 -29.83 -12.64
N GLU A 157 -11.59 -28.68 -13.22
CA GLU A 157 -11.90 -28.58 -14.65
C GLU A 157 -10.68 -28.89 -15.52
N PHE A 158 -9.49 -28.46 -15.11
CA PHE A 158 -8.24 -28.83 -15.78
C PHE A 158 -7.98 -30.34 -15.73
N ALA A 159 -8.12 -30.95 -14.55
CA ALA A 159 -7.94 -32.40 -14.38
C ALA A 159 -8.95 -33.19 -15.24
N LYS A 160 -10.21 -32.77 -15.30
CA LYS A 160 -11.23 -33.37 -16.18
C LYS A 160 -10.83 -33.29 -17.66
N LYS A 161 -10.37 -32.12 -18.12
CA LYS A 161 -9.91 -31.94 -19.51
C LYS A 161 -8.67 -32.79 -19.82
N ALA A 162 -7.69 -32.83 -18.91
CA ALA A 162 -6.49 -33.64 -19.05
C ALA A 162 -6.83 -35.14 -19.08
N ALA A 163 -7.72 -35.60 -18.20
CA ALA A 163 -8.23 -36.96 -18.17
C ALA A 163 -8.92 -37.38 -19.49
N ALA A 164 -9.77 -36.52 -20.05
CA ALA A 164 -10.44 -36.78 -21.33
C ALA A 164 -9.44 -36.83 -22.51
N ALA A 165 -8.45 -35.93 -22.53
CA ALA A 165 -7.39 -35.95 -23.53
C ALA A 165 -6.52 -37.23 -23.42
N ALA A 166 -6.14 -37.61 -22.20
CA ALA A 166 -5.38 -38.82 -21.93
C ALA A 166 -6.12 -40.09 -22.36
N GLU A 167 -7.43 -40.18 -22.13
CA GLU A 167 -8.26 -41.30 -22.60
C GLU A 167 -8.24 -41.41 -24.14
N THR A 168 -8.29 -40.28 -24.85
CA THR A 168 -8.23 -40.26 -26.31
C THR A 168 -6.86 -40.71 -26.82
N ILE A 169 -5.79 -40.19 -26.21
CA ILE A 169 -4.40 -40.55 -26.55
C ILE A 169 -4.13 -42.03 -26.28
N THR A 170 -4.52 -42.54 -25.11
CA THR A 170 -4.28 -43.94 -24.72
C THR A 170 -5.02 -44.93 -25.61
N ARG A 171 -6.27 -44.63 -25.99
CA ARG A 171 -7.01 -45.42 -27.01
C ARG A 171 -6.30 -45.39 -28.36
N SER A 172 -5.85 -44.22 -28.82
CA SER A 172 -5.13 -44.10 -30.11
C SER A 172 -3.78 -44.81 -30.12
N ALA A 173 -3.11 -44.91 -28.97
CA ALA A 173 -1.84 -45.61 -28.78
C ALA A 173 -2.01 -47.13 -28.58
N GLY A 174 -3.24 -47.66 -28.61
CA GLY A 174 -3.52 -49.08 -28.51
C GLY A 174 -3.40 -49.67 -27.10
N LEU A 175 -3.43 -48.83 -26.05
CA LEU A 175 -3.47 -49.34 -24.67
C LEU A 175 -4.81 -50.04 -24.38
N SER A 176 -4.78 -50.98 -23.45
CA SER A 176 -5.99 -51.66 -22.97
C SER A 176 -6.93 -50.65 -22.29
N ALA A 177 -8.24 -50.95 -22.32
CA ALA A 177 -9.25 -50.12 -21.69
C ALA A 177 -9.03 -49.98 -20.17
N GLU A 178 -8.48 -51.02 -19.54
CA GLU A 178 -8.15 -51.03 -18.11
C GLU A 178 -7.01 -50.05 -17.81
N THR A 179 -5.90 -50.10 -18.56
CA THR A 179 -4.78 -49.17 -18.35
C THR A 179 -5.16 -47.72 -18.65
N ALA A 180 -6.01 -47.48 -19.66
CA ALA A 180 -6.54 -46.15 -19.94
C ALA A 180 -7.41 -45.61 -18.78
N ALA A 181 -8.23 -46.46 -18.17
CA ALA A 181 -9.04 -46.11 -17.00
C ALA A 181 -8.19 -45.83 -15.76
N ASP A 182 -7.09 -46.56 -15.56
CA ASP A 182 -6.15 -46.34 -14.45
C ASP A 182 -5.44 -44.99 -14.56
N ILE A 183 -4.90 -44.66 -15.73
CA ILE A 183 -4.26 -43.36 -16.00
C ILE A 183 -5.26 -42.22 -15.75
N LYS A 184 -6.52 -42.39 -16.18
CA LYS A 184 -7.59 -41.42 -15.96
C LYS A 184 -7.87 -41.21 -14.46
N ARG A 185 -7.94 -42.29 -13.67
CA ARG A 185 -8.14 -42.21 -12.20
C ARG A 185 -6.97 -41.51 -11.50
N GLN A 186 -5.74 -41.77 -11.94
CA GLN A 186 -4.54 -41.11 -11.40
C GLN A 186 -4.55 -39.61 -11.70
N ILE A 187 -4.86 -39.19 -12.93
CA ILE A 187 -4.96 -37.76 -13.30
C ILE A 187 -6.02 -37.03 -12.49
N LEU A 188 -7.14 -37.71 -12.20
CA LEU A 188 -8.23 -37.15 -11.38
C LEU A 188 -7.94 -37.19 -9.88
N GLY A 189 -6.83 -37.81 -9.43
CA GLY A 189 -6.50 -37.95 -8.02
C GLY A 189 -7.48 -38.83 -7.24
N ILE A 190 -8.14 -39.77 -7.90
CA ILE A 190 -9.12 -40.72 -7.31
C ILE A 190 -8.66 -42.18 -7.46
N ALA A 191 -7.40 -42.39 -7.84
CA ALA A 191 -6.78 -43.71 -7.77
C ALA A 191 -6.43 -43.98 -6.30
N GLU A 192 -6.86 -45.14 -5.78
CA GLU A 192 -6.33 -45.73 -4.55
C GLU A 192 -4.89 -46.21 -4.77
#